data_AF-A0A836HYT9-F1
#
_entry.id   AF-A0A836HYT9-F1
#
_cell.length_a   1.000
_cell.length_b   1.000
_cell.length_c   1.000
_cell.angle_alpha   90.00
_cell.angle_beta   90.00
_cell.angle_gamma   90.00
#
_symmetry.space_group_name_H-M   'P 1'
#
loop_
_entity.id
_entity.type
_entity.pdbx_description
1 polymer ?
#
loop_
_entity_poly.entity_id
_entity_poly.type
_entity_poly.pdbx_seq_one_letter_code
_entity_poly.pdbx_strand_id
1 'polypeptide(L)'
;MGQSLNPLRTHEEVPDDVKAVIPPIEYTPAPEEDRPHDRDLCEDCGEYFGWFCRSTNCDWCGRQLCTRCCPNAHLLQGNPGCRACTRKAFCIRREAMLKNHLESAGFPSQPKVGVRR
;
A
#
# COMPACT_ATOMS: atom_id res chain seq x y z
N MET A 1 -7.67 -22.03 22.86
CA MET A 1 -8.12 -21.23 21.69
C MET A 1 -8.54 -19.87 22.21
N GLY A 2 -7.72 -18.83 22.04
CA GLY A 2 -8.01 -17.49 22.54
C GLY A 2 -8.01 -16.53 21.36
N GLN A 3 -9.18 -16.24 20.80
CA GLN A 3 -9.34 -15.15 19.84
C GLN A 3 -9.31 -13.85 20.62
N SER A 4 -8.19 -13.13 20.59
CA SER A 4 -8.14 -11.76 21.07
C SER A 4 -8.86 -10.88 20.05
N LEU A 5 -10.15 -10.63 20.26
CA LEU A 5 -10.89 -9.60 19.52
C LEU A 5 -10.43 -8.24 20.04
N ASN A 6 -9.43 -7.66 19.38
CA ASN A 6 -8.89 -6.35 19.73
C ASN A 6 -9.55 -5.28 18.83
N PRO A 7 -10.50 -4.48 19.33
CA PRO A 7 -11.37 -3.62 18.51
C PRO A 7 -10.68 -2.40 17.86
N LEU A 8 -9.34 -2.30 17.96
CA LEU A 8 -8.53 -1.21 17.40
C LEU A 8 -7.55 -1.66 16.29
N ARG A 9 -7.56 -2.94 15.91
CA ARG A 9 -6.60 -3.51 14.95
C ARG A 9 -7.16 -3.45 13.52
N THR A 10 -7.07 -2.29 12.86
CA THR A 10 -7.48 -2.14 11.43
C THR A 10 -6.47 -2.71 10.43
N HIS A 11 -5.43 -3.38 10.91
CA HIS A 11 -4.28 -3.84 10.13
C HIS A 11 -3.87 -5.24 10.61
N GLU A 12 -4.79 -6.21 10.53
CA GLU A 12 -4.44 -7.61 10.75
C GLU A 12 -3.35 -8.04 9.77
N GLU A 13 -2.41 -8.83 10.28
CA GLU A 13 -1.33 -9.35 9.46
C GLU A 13 -1.92 -10.23 8.36
N VAL A 14 -1.45 -10.04 7.13
CA VAL A 14 -1.92 -10.84 6.00
C VAL A 14 -1.57 -12.31 6.26
N PRO A 15 -2.54 -13.24 6.19
CA PRO A 15 -2.28 -14.66 6.38
C PRO A 15 -1.20 -15.19 5.42
N ASP A 16 -0.39 -16.15 5.89
CA ASP A 16 0.79 -16.62 5.15
C ASP A 16 0.44 -17.35 3.83
N ASP A 17 -0.71 -18.02 3.78
CA ASP A 17 -1.27 -18.61 2.57
C ASP A 17 -1.56 -17.55 1.50
N VAL A 18 -2.09 -16.39 1.91
CA VAL A 18 -2.32 -15.26 1.01
C VAL A 18 -1.00 -14.64 0.56
N LYS A 19 -0.02 -14.49 1.46
CA LYS A 19 1.32 -13.97 1.13
C LYS A 19 2.03 -14.85 0.10
N ALA A 20 1.84 -16.17 0.16
CA ALA A 20 2.43 -17.12 -0.79
C ALA A 20 1.85 -16.99 -2.21
N VAL A 21 0.56 -16.66 -2.34
CA VAL A 21 -0.14 -16.56 -3.63
C VAL A 21 -0.04 -15.15 -4.22
N ILE A 22 -0.02 -14.13 -3.37
CA ILE A 22 -0.03 -12.71 -3.77
C ILE A 22 1.29 -12.07 -3.31
N PRO A 23 2.36 -12.18 -4.12
CA PRO A 23 3.60 -11.49 -3.84
C PRO A 23 3.44 -9.96 -3.87
N PRO A 24 4.31 -9.23 -3.16
CA PRO A 24 4.40 -7.78 -3.22
C PRO A 24 4.61 -7.25 -4.65
N ILE A 25 4.32 -5.97 -4.86
CA ILE A 25 4.63 -5.31 -6.11
C ILE A 25 6.06 -4.76 -6.12
N GLU A 26 6.61 -4.63 -7.32
CA GLU A 26 7.79 -3.80 -7.55
C GLU A 26 7.34 -2.34 -7.69
N TYR A 27 7.98 -1.46 -6.93
CA TYR A 27 7.80 -0.01 -7.02
C TYR A 27 9.09 0.68 -6.64
N THR A 28 9.25 1.92 -7.09
CA THR A 28 10.36 2.79 -6.67
C THR A 28 9.91 3.60 -5.45
N PRO A 29 10.57 3.43 -4.29
CA PRO A 29 10.34 4.28 -3.14
C PRO A 29 10.63 5.75 -3.45
N ALA A 30 9.93 6.66 -2.77
CA ALA A 30 10.30 8.06 -2.76
C ALA A 30 11.69 8.22 -2.13
N PRO A 31 12.60 9.03 -2.71
CA PRO A 31 13.91 9.26 -2.12
C PRO A 31 13.77 9.91 -0.74
N GLU A 32 14.72 9.66 0.16
CA GLU A 32 14.66 10.18 1.53
C GLU A 32 14.63 11.71 1.60
N GLU A 33 15.29 12.36 0.64
CA GLU A 33 15.33 13.82 0.49
C GLU A 33 13.94 14.43 0.24
N ASP A 34 13.03 13.67 -0.36
CA ASP A 34 11.65 14.09 -0.65
C ASP A 34 10.66 13.73 0.48
N ARG A 35 11.15 13.21 1.62
CA ARG A 35 10.33 12.79 2.77
C ARG A 35 10.35 13.89 3.83
N PRO A 36 9.30 14.74 3.94
CA PRO A 36 9.24 15.75 4.99
C PRO A 36 9.15 15.11 6.37
N HIS A 37 9.87 15.70 7.33
CA HIS A 37 9.83 15.34 8.75
C HIS A 37 9.47 16.52 9.65
N ASP A 38 9.27 17.69 9.05
CA ASP A 38 9.12 19.00 9.68
C ASP A 38 7.65 19.41 9.88
N ARG A 39 6.68 18.60 9.44
CA ARG A 39 5.27 18.93 9.62
C ARG A 39 4.78 18.51 10.99
N ASP A 40 3.87 19.32 11.54
CA ASP A 40 3.20 19.04 12.82
C ASP A 40 1.93 18.21 12.68
N LEU A 41 1.38 18.11 11.46
CA LEU A 41 0.08 17.51 11.16
C LEU A 41 0.18 16.39 10.13
N CYS A 42 -0.61 15.34 10.33
CA CYS A 42 -0.79 14.26 9.36
C CYS A 42 -1.46 14.79 8.08
N GLU A 43 -0.84 14.56 6.91
CA GLU A 43 -1.35 15.01 5.61
C GLU A 43 -2.63 14.31 5.13
N ASP A 44 -3.11 13.27 5.83
CA ASP A 44 -4.33 12.53 5.47
C ASP A 44 -5.47 12.79 6.46
N CYS A 45 -5.23 12.68 7.76
CA CYS A 45 -6.27 12.87 8.77
C CYS A 45 -6.25 14.23 9.48
N GLY A 46 -5.22 15.06 9.27
CA GLY A 46 -5.12 16.39 9.90
C GLY A 46 -4.91 16.37 11.42
N GLU A 47 -4.54 15.23 12.00
CA GLU A 47 -4.25 15.13 13.44
C GLU A 47 -2.81 15.57 13.72
N TYR A 48 -2.59 16.21 14.87
CA TYR A 48 -1.26 16.59 15.33
C TYR A 48 -0.41 15.35 15.68
N PHE A 49 0.87 15.40 15.35
CA PHE A 49 1.82 14.42 15.83
C PHE A 49 2.13 14.65 17.31
N GLY A 50 2.28 13.56 18.05
CA GLY A 50 2.50 13.61 19.49
C GLY A 50 2.62 12.22 20.10
N TRP A 51 2.50 12.13 21.41
CA TRP A 51 2.71 10.88 22.16
C TRP A 51 1.88 9.69 21.63
N PHE A 52 0.62 9.95 21.29
CA PHE A 52 -0.32 8.93 20.81
C PHE A 52 -0.41 8.83 19.28
N CYS A 53 0.21 9.77 18.55
CA CYS A 53 0.13 9.89 17.10
C CYS A 53 1.54 10.07 16.53
N ARG A 54 2.25 8.95 16.33
CA ARG A 54 3.60 8.98 15.77
C ARG A 54 3.56 9.31 14.28
N SER A 55 4.44 10.19 13.83
CA SER A 55 4.68 10.44 12.41
C SER A 55 5.43 9.28 11.77
N THR A 56 5.18 9.09 10.48
CA THR A 56 5.88 8.20 9.57
C THR A 56 5.75 8.77 8.16
N ASN A 57 6.55 8.30 7.23
CA ASN A 57 6.44 8.70 5.82
C ASN A 57 5.90 7.53 5.00
N CYS A 58 5.08 7.85 3.99
CA CYS A 58 4.72 6.87 2.98
C CYS A 58 5.95 6.55 2.15
N ASP A 59 6.36 5.28 2.11
CA ASP A 59 7.58 4.87 1.41
C ASP A 59 7.49 5.14 -0.10
N TRP A 60 6.30 5.12 -0.68
CA TRP A 60 6.11 5.34 -2.12
C TRP A 60 5.91 6.81 -2.52
N CYS A 61 5.20 7.63 -1.73
CA CYS A 61 4.90 9.02 -2.11
C CYS A 61 5.55 10.08 -1.22
N GLY A 62 6.32 9.68 -0.22
CA GLY A 62 7.09 10.56 0.65
C GLY A 62 6.31 11.32 1.73
N ARG A 63 4.99 11.53 1.54
CA ARG A 63 4.13 12.29 2.47
C ARG A 63 4.27 11.87 3.94
N GLN A 64 4.25 12.86 4.83
CA GLN A 64 4.31 12.70 6.28
C GLN A 64 2.90 12.45 6.83
N LEU A 65 2.73 11.29 7.47
CA LEU A 65 1.45 10.73 7.87
C LEU A 65 1.56 10.14 9.27
N CYS A 66 0.43 9.89 9.93
CA CYS A 66 0.45 9.10 11.15
C CYS A 66 0.49 7.60 10.82
N THR A 67 1.02 6.80 11.75
CA THR A 67 1.10 5.33 11.60
C THR A 67 -0.25 4.65 11.35
N ARG A 68 -1.36 5.30 11.73
CA ARG A 68 -2.74 4.85 11.44
C ARG A 68 -3.17 5.10 10.00
N CYS A 69 -2.73 6.21 9.40
CA CYS A 69 -3.00 6.54 8.00
C CYS A 69 -2.00 5.91 7.03
N CYS A 70 -0.84 5.51 7.54
CA CYS A 70 0.24 4.91 6.79
C CYS A 70 0.75 3.63 7.48
N PRO A 71 -0.09 2.59 7.56
CA PRO A 71 0.32 1.30 8.09
C PRO A 71 1.30 0.59 7.16
N ASN A 72 2.03 -0.37 7.70
CA ASN A 72 2.83 -1.30 6.89
C ASN A 72 1.93 -2.14 6.00
N ALA A 73 2.28 -2.23 4.71
CA ALA A 73 1.47 -2.95 3.72
C ALA A 73 2.27 -4.07 3.07
N HIS A 74 1.74 -5.30 3.09
CA HIS A 74 2.36 -6.48 2.45
C HIS A 74 2.67 -6.22 0.97
N LEU A 75 1.74 -5.61 0.23
CA LEU A 75 1.92 -5.30 -1.18
C LEU A 75 3.09 -4.33 -1.43
N LEU A 76 3.50 -3.56 -0.43
CA LEU A 76 4.67 -2.68 -0.47
C LEU A 76 5.85 -3.31 0.27
N GLN A 77 5.99 -4.63 0.23
CA GLN A 77 7.10 -5.36 0.87
C GLN A 77 7.17 -5.16 2.40
N GLY A 78 6.05 -4.83 3.03
CA GLY A 78 5.99 -4.53 4.46
C GLY A 78 6.34 -3.08 4.82
N ASN A 79 6.62 -2.23 3.83
CA ASN A 79 6.90 -0.81 4.05
C ASN A 79 5.61 0.00 4.32
N PRO A 80 5.73 1.16 5.01
CA PRO A 80 4.59 2.03 5.30
C PRO A 80 3.98 2.60 4.02
N GLY A 81 2.68 2.39 3.84
CA GLY A 81 1.92 2.80 2.66
C GLY A 81 0.71 3.63 3.01
N CYS A 82 0.60 4.84 2.46
CA CYS A 82 -0.63 5.62 2.59
C CYS A 82 -1.78 4.93 1.85
N ARG A 83 -3.03 5.19 2.25
CA ARG A 83 -4.24 4.58 1.65
C ARG A 83 -4.27 4.65 0.12
N ALA A 84 -3.87 5.79 -0.45
CA ALA A 84 -3.83 5.99 -1.89
C ALA A 84 -2.78 5.09 -2.57
N CYS A 85 -1.58 5.01 -2.02
CA CYS A 85 -0.50 4.16 -2.54
C CYS A 85 -0.83 2.67 -2.38
N THR A 86 -1.43 2.27 -1.27
CA THR A 86 -1.88 0.89 -1.05
C THR A 86 -2.98 0.50 -2.04
N ARG A 87 -3.95 1.40 -2.31
CA ARG A 87 -4.97 1.18 -3.34
C ARG A 87 -4.36 1.06 -4.74
N LYS A 88 -3.38 1.91 -5.05
CA LYS A 88 -2.62 1.85 -6.32
C LYS A 88 -1.89 0.50 -6.45
N ALA A 89 -1.23 0.05 -5.39
CA ALA A 89 -0.53 -1.24 -5.36
C ALA A 89 -1.49 -2.40 -5.63
N PHE A 90 -2.67 -2.38 -5.01
CA PHE A 90 -3.71 -3.38 -5.22
C PHE A 90 -4.16 -3.42 -6.69
N CYS A 91 -4.43 -2.27 -7.31
CA CYS A 91 -4.81 -2.21 -8.72
C CYS A 91 -3.74 -2.80 -9.64
N ILE A 92 -2.47 -2.43 -9.44
CA ILE A 92 -1.35 -2.96 -10.23
C ILE A 92 -1.24 -4.48 -10.07
N ARG A 93 -1.30 -4.98 -8.84
CA ARG A 93 -1.21 -6.42 -8.57
C ARG A 93 -2.38 -7.17 -9.21
N ARG A 94 -3.59 -6.64 -9.09
CA ARG A 94 -4.79 -7.21 -9.70
C ARG A 94 -4.68 -7.26 -11.22
N GLU A 95 -4.21 -6.19 -11.86
CA GLU A 95 -4.00 -6.15 -13.31
C GLU A 95 -2.95 -7.17 -13.76
N ALA A 96 -1.83 -7.29 -13.04
CA ALA A 96 -0.80 -8.29 -13.32
C ALA A 96 -1.33 -9.73 -13.19
N MET A 97 -2.09 -10.02 -12.13
CA MET A 97 -2.71 -11.34 -11.94
C MET A 97 -3.73 -11.65 -13.03
N LEU A 98 -4.56 -10.67 -13.42
CA LEU A 98 -5.52 -10.84 -14.51
C LEU A 98 -4.79 -11.11 -15.83
N LYS A 99 -3.73 -10.38 -16.13
CA LYS A 99 -2.91 -10.59 -17.33
C LYS A 99 -2.32 -12.00 -17.35
N ASN A 100 -1.68 -12.44 -16.27
CA ASN A 100 -1.11 -13.78 -16.16
C ASN A 100 -2.18 -14.88 -16.34
N HIS A 101 -3.38 -14.67 -15.80
CA HIS A 101 -4.49 -15.61 -15.96
C HIS A 101 -4.96 -15.69 -17.41
N LEU A 102 -5.16 -14.54 -18.08
CA LEU A 102 -5.57 -14.50 -19.49
C LEU A 102 -4.54 -15.15 -20.40
N GLU A 103 -3.25 -14.88 -20.18
CA GLU A 103 -2.15 -15.50 -20.92
C GLU A 103 -2.13 -17.02 -20.70
N SER A 104 -2.29 -17.49 -19.45
CA SER A 104 -2.34 -18.92 -19.13
C SER A 104 -3.56 -19.62 -19.73
N ALA A 105 -4.68 -18.90 -19.89
CA ALA A 105 -5.90 -19.39 -20.51
C ALA A 105 -5.88 -19.29 -22.05
N GLY A 106 -4.79 -18.84 -22.66
CA GLY A 106 -4.64 -18.74 -24.12
C GLY A 106 -5.37 -17.54 -24.74
N PHE A 107 -5.84 -16.59 -23.94
CA PHE A 107 -6.44 -15.36 -24.45
C PHE A 107 -5.33 -14.32 -24.71
N PRO A 108 -5.22 -13.75 -25.92
CA PRO A 108 -4.24 -12.70 -26.19
C PRO A 108 -4.57 -11.47 -25.33
N SER A 109 -3.59 -10.96 -24.58
CA SER A 109 -3.72 -9.71 -23.84
C SER A 109 -3.99 -8.59 -24.84
N GLN A 110 -5.24 -8.10 -24.90
CA GLN A 110 -5.62 -7.02 -25.80
C GLN A 110 -4.73 -5.78 -25.51
N PRO A 111 -4.02 -5.22 -26.51
CA PRO A 111 -3.34 -3.95 -26.32
C PRO A 111 -4.39 -2.88 -26.01
N LYS A 112 -4.11 -2.01 -25.03
CA LYS A 112 -4.96 -0.86 -24.72
C LYS A 112 -5.19 -0.08 -26.02
N VAL A 113 -6.40 -0.15 -26.55
CA VAL A 113 -6.81 0.65 -27.71
C VAL A 113 -6.63 2.10 -27.29
N GLY A 114 -5.58 2.73 -27.85
CA GLY A 114 -5.31 4.14 -27.65
C GLY A 114 -6.54 4.93 -28.07
N VAL A 115 -7.13 5.67 -27.13
CA VAL A 115 -8.11 6.70 -27.43
C VAL A 115 -7.36 7.77 -28.25
N ARG A 116 -7.45 7.66 -29.58
CA ARG A 116 -7.12 8.77 -30.47
C ARG A 116 -8.22 9.81 -30.28
N ARG A 117 -7.82 10.99 -29.82
CA ARG A 117 -8.61 12.22 -29.94
C ARG A 117 -8.72 12.61 -31.40
#